data_AF-A0AA38C3T2-F1
#
_entry.id   AF-A0AA38C3T2-F1
#
_cell.length_a   1.000
_cell.length_b   1.000
_cell.length_c   1.000
_cell.angle_alpha   90.00
_cell.angle_beta   90.00
_cell.angle_gamma   90.00
#
_symmetry.space_group_name_H-M   'P 1'
#
loop_
_entity.id
_entity.type
_entity.pdbx_description
1 polymer ?
#
loop_
_entity_poly.entity_id
_entity_poly.type
_entity_poly.pdbx_seq_one_letter_code
_entity_poly.pdbx_strand_id
1 'polypeptide(L)'
;VALRGDSDRSRKRNPELVQCKLTLFYDYWQMHEVLHELLPKGMVVPSAFELVGHIIHLNLRTEHLPYRRLIAQVVFDKNKPKIQTVVNKIDVIDNDYRTMQLEVLAGNHTLVTSVVENGLRFHVDLATV
;
A
#
# COMPACT_ATOMS: atom_id res chain seq x y z
N VAL A 1 28.68 -60.33 -13.00
CA VAL A 1 29.59 -59.75 -14.03
C VAL A 1 28.80 -59.70 -15.32
N ALA A 2 28.47 -58.58 -15.96
CA ALA A 2 28.92 -57.21 -15.88
C ALA A 2 27.74 -56.24 -16.02
N LEU A 3 27.85 -55.10 -15.33
CA LEU A 3 27.00 -53.93 -15.46
C LEU A 3 27.30 -53.27 -16.82
N ARG A 4 26.27 -52.91 -17.59
CA ARG A 4 26.37 -51.80 -18.55
C ARG A 4 25.27 -50.82 -18.21
N GLY A 5 25.68 -49.75 -17.51
CA GLY A 5 24.83 -48.61 -17.27
C GLY A 5 24.60 -47.90 -18.59
N ASP A 6 23.33 -47.83 -19.01
CA ASP A 6 22.91 -46.77 -19.91
C ASP A 6 22.62 -45.54 -19.04
N SER A 7 23.63 -44.69 -19.01
CA SER A 7 23.53 -43.29 -18.60
C SER A 7 22.43 -42.62 -19.42
N ASP A 8 21.25 -42.46 -18.84
CA ASP A 8 20.21 -41.59 -19.39
C ASP A 8 20.75 -40.16 -19.38
N ARG A 9 21.23 -39.75 -20.55
CA ARG A 9 21.85 -38.45 -20.80
C ARG A 9 20.83 -37.37 -20.48
N SER A 10 21.15 -36.58 -19.46
CA SER A 10 20.58 -35.25 -19.21
C SER A 10 20.34 -34.52 -20.54
N ARG A 11 19.08 -34.50 -20.99
CA ARG A 11 18.62 -33.69 -22.14
C ARG A 11 18.87 -32.23 -21.77
N LYS A 12 19.98 -31.67 -22.24
CA LYS A 12 20.21 -30.22 -22.24
C LYS A 12 19.09 -29.58 -23.07
N ARG A 13 18.07 -29.05 -22.40
CA ARG A 13 17.06 -28.20 -23.05
C ARG A 13 17.75 -26.88 -23.36
N ASN A 14 17.95 -26.59 -24.65
CA ASN A 14 18.34 -25.26 -25.07
C ASN A 14 17.12 -24.34 -24.90
N PRO A 15 17.20 -23.28 -24.09
CA PRO A 15 16.11 -22.31 -24.00
C PRO A 15 16.00 -21.56 -25.34
N GLU A 16 14.80 -21.55 -25.92
CA GLU A 16 14.47 -20.76 -27.10
C GLU A 16 13.86 -19.42 -26.67
N LEU A 17 14.31 -18.33 -27.30
CA LEU A 17 13.72 -17.00 -27.10
C LEU A 17 12.43 -16.91 -27.90
N VAL A 18 11.32 -16.62 -27.22
CA VAL A 18 10.01 -16.45 -27.85
C VAL A 18 9.55 -15.01 -27.65
N GLN A 19 9.10 -14.38 -28.72
CA GLN A 19 8.48 -13.06 -28.65
C GLN A 19 7.00 -13.22 -28.28
N CYS A 20 6.58 -12.56 -27.21
CA CYS A 20 5.18 -12.53 -26.79
C CYS A 20 4.71 -11.10 -26.53
N LYS A 21 3.40 -10.88 -26.63
CA LYS A 21 2.76 -9.61 -26.28
C LYS A 21 2.19 -9.72 -24.86
N LEU A 22 2.68 -8.87 -23.97
CA LEU A 22 2.21 -8.79 -22.59
C LEU A 22 1.27 -7.58 -22.45
N THR A 23 0.11 -7.78 -21.83
CA THR A 23 -0.80 -6.69 -21.45
C THR A 23 -0.83 -6.62 -19.94
N LEU A 24 -0.32 -5.53 -19.38
CA LEU A 24 -0.26 -5.31 -17.94
C LEU A 24 -1.39 -4.37 -17.52
N PHE A 25 -2.14 -4.77 -16.51
CA PHE A 25 -3.21 -3.97 -15.93
C PHE A 25 -2.73 -3.24 -14.67
N TYR A 26 -3.56 -2.34 -14.15
CA TYR A 26 -3.29 -1.59 -12.93
C TYR A 26 -2.78 -2.45 -11.78
N ASP A 27 -3.37 -3.63 -11.57
CA ASP A 27 -3.06 -4.54 -10.46
C ASP A 27 -1.64 -5.10 -10.49
N TYR A 28 -1.02 -5.17 -11.67
CA TYR A 28 0.35 -5.64 -11.82
C TYR A 28 1.36 -4.68 -11.17
N TRP A 29 1.12 -3.37 -11.31
CA TRP A 29 2.05 -2.34 -10.88
C TRP A 29 2.04 -2.15 -9.37
N GLN A 30 3.21 -1.95 -8.78
CA GLN A 30 3.31 -1.62 -7.37
C GLN A 30 2.82 -0.19 -7.11
N MET A 31 2.37 0.06 -5.88
CA MET A 31 1.86 1.37 -5.46
C MET A 31 2.85 2.50 -5.78
N HIS A 32 4.14 2.28 -5.52
CA HIS A 32 5.18 3.26 -5.79
C HIS A 32 5.30 3.60 -7.28
N GLU A 33 5.24 2.60 -8.16
CA GLU A 33 5.34 2.78 -9.62
C GLU A 33 4.14 3.56 -10.15
N VAL A 34 2.94 3.21 -9.68
CA VAL A 34 1.71 3.92 -10.02
C VAL A 34 1.78 5.39 -9.57
N LEU A 35 2.16 5.65 -8.32
CA LEU A 35 2.25 7.02 -7.82
C LEU A 35 3.35 7.82 -8.50
N HIS A 36 4.49 7.19 -8.81
CA HIS A 36 5.58 7.83 -9.55
C HIS A 36 5.13 8.30 -10.94
N GLU A 37 4.31 7.51 -11.63
CA GLU A 37 3.78 7.86 -12.96
C GLU A 37 2.67 8.92 -12.89
N LEU A 38 1.84 8.91 -11.84
CA LEU A 38 0.71 9.84 -11.70
C LEU A 38 1.07 11.20 -11.11
N LEU A 39 2.14 11.29 -10.31
CA LEU A 39 2.55 12.52 -9.66
C LEU A 39 3.48 13.36 -10.56
N PRO A 40 3.58 14.69 -10.32
CA PRO A 40 4.49 15.54 -11.08
C PRO A 40 5.95 15.06 -11.02
N LYS A 41 6.66 15.18 -12.15
CA LYS A 41 8.08 14.80 -12.23
C LYS A 41 8.90 15.59 -11.21
N GLY A 42 9.75 14.88 -10.45
CA GLY A 42 10.59 15.46 -9.40
C GLY A 42 9.92 15.57 -8.04
N MET A 43 8.63 15.23 -7.91
CA MET A 43 7.97 15.08 -6.62
C MET A 43 8.43 13.80 -5.93
N VAL A 44 8.67 13.86 -4.61
CA VAL A 44 8.97 12.67 -3.81
C VAL A 44 7.69 11.87 -3.62
N VAL A 45 7.69 10.59 -3.99
CA VAL A 45 6.52 9.73 -3.80
C VAL A 45 6.36 9.40 -2.31
N PRO A 46 5.17 9.62 -1.71
CA PRO A 46 4.91 9.18 -0.34
C PRO A 46 4.90 7.64 -0.31
N SER A 47 5.89 7.04 0.34
CA SER A 47 6.08 5.59 0.42
C SER A 47 5.71 5.01 1.79
N ALA A 48 5.73 5.82 2.84
CA ALA A 48 5.44 5.39 4.20
C ALA A 48 4.03 5.78 4.63
N PHE A 49 3.36 4.86 5.30
CA PHE A 49 2.06 5.07 5.94
C PHE A 49 1.96 4.17 7.17
N GLU A 50 1.10 4.55 8.11
CA GLU A 50 0.84 3.78 9.32
C GLU A 50 -0.47 3.00 9.19
N LEU A 51 -0.55 1.86 9.87
CA LEU A 51 -1.73 1.00 9.88
C LEU A 51 -2.32 0.93 11.29
N VAL A 52 -3.59 1.28 11.41
CA VAL A 52 -4.36 1.17 12.65
C VAL A 52 -5.61 0.33 12.39
N GLY A 53 -5.47 -0.98 12.58
CA GLY A 53 -6.50 -1.96 12.20
C GLY A 53 -6.78 -1.91 10.71
N HIS A 54 -8.00 -1.50 10.30
CA HIS A 54 -8.37 -1.38 8.88
C HIS A 54 -8.16 0.04 8.29
N ILE A 55 -7.54 0.93 9.05
CA ILE A 55 -7.35 2.34 8.67
C ILE A 55 -5.88 2.55 8.29
N ILE A 56 -5.63 3.13 7.12
CA ILE A 56 -4.32 3.68 6.76
C ILE A 56 -4.28 5.15 7.16
N HIS A 57 -3.22 5.54 7.86
CA HIS A 57 -2.90 6.92 8.20
C HIS A 57 -1.73 7.41 7.35
N LEU A 58 -2.00 8.44 6.54
CA LEU A 58 -1.01 9.14 5.72
C LEU A 58 -0.48 10.38 6.44
N ASN A 59 0.79 10.69 6.17
CA ASN A 59 1.42 11.93 6.59
C ASN A 59 1.89 12.69 5.35
N LEU A 60 0.96 13.39 4.70
CA LEU A 60 1.22 14.11 3.46
C LEU A 60 1.84 15.48 3.74
N ARG A 61 2.99 15.73 3.10
CA ARG A 61 3.64 17.05 3.07
C ARG A 61 2.81 18.05 2.25
N THR A 62 3.10 19.34 2.44
CA THR A 62 2.43 20.44 1.72
C THR A 62 2.43 20.25 0.20
N GLU A 63 3.53 19.74 -0.35
CA GLU A 63 3.68 19.44 -1.79
C GLU A 63 2.72 18.35 -2.29
N HIS A 64 2.29 17.42 -1.42
CA HIS A 64 1.37 16.33 -1.76
C HIS A 64 -0.10 16.73 -1.61
N LEU A 65 -0.42 17.80 -0.86
CA LEU A 65 -1.80 18.19 -0.55
C LEU A 65 -2.69 18.43 -1.77
N PRO A 66 -2.21 18.98 -2.90
CA PRO A 66 -3.00 19.09 -4.12
C PRO A 66 -3.44 17.73 -4.69
N TYR A 67 -2.67 16.67 -4.42
CA TYR A 67 -2.86 15.32 -4.93
C TYR A 67 -3.37 14.34 -3.86
N ARG A 68 -3.73 14.82 -2.66
CA ARG A 68 -4.03 13.98 -1.50
C ARG A 68 -5.07 12.90 -1.76
N ARG A 69 -6.14 13.23 -2.48
CA ARG A 69 -7.21 12.27 -2.84
C ARG A 69 -6.73 11.22 -3.83
N LEU A 70 -5.91 11.62 -4.81
CA LEU A 70 -5.33 10.70 -5.79
C LEU A 70 -4.38 9.72 -5.10
N ILE A 71 -3.50 10.23 -4.24
CA ILE A 71 -2.58 9.40 -3.44
C ILE A 71 -3.37 8.44 -2.56
N ALA A 72 -4.36 8.95 -1.82
CA ALA A 72 -5.19 8.12 -0.96
C ALA A 72 -5.97 7.05 -1.71
N GLN A 73 -6.46 7.35 -2.92
CA GLN A 73 -7.18 6.38 -3.74
C GLN A 73 -6.25 5.24 -4.19
N VAL A 74 -5.05 5.57 -4.67
CA VAL A 74 -4.05 4.55 -5.06
C VAL A 74 -3.65 3.69 -3.87
N VAL A 75 -3.38 4.32 -2.71
CA VAL A 75 -3.08 3.61 -1.46
C VAL A 75 -4.24 2.71 -1.06
N PHE A 76 -5.48 3.19 -1.14
CA PHE A 76 -6.67 2.42 -0.81
C PHE A 76 -6.79 1.19 -1.72
N ASP A 77 -6.71 1.38 -3.05
CA ASP A 77 -6.87 0.30 -4.02
C ASP A 77 -5.78 -0.76 -3.88
N LYS A 78 -4.54 -0.36 -3.61
CA LYS A 78 -3.40 -1.28 -3.46
C LYS A 78 -3.41 -2.07 -2.14
N ASN A 79 -4.25 -1.70 -1.18
CA ASN A 79 -4.32 -2.36 0.13
C ASN A 79 -5.69 -3.03 0.40
N LYS A 80 -6.57 -3.09 -0.60
CA LYS A 80 -7.81 -3.88 -0.53
C LYS A 80 -7.52 -5.38 -0.43
N PRO A 81 -8.41 -6.17 0.21
CA PRO A 81 -9.63 -5.75 0.92
C PRO A 81 -9.39 -5.43 2.41
N LYS A 82 -8.14 -5.49 2.88
CA LYS A 82 -7.82 -5.35 4.32
C LYS A 82 -8.12 -3.95 4.84
N ILE A 83 -7.90 -2.94 4.01
CA ILE A 83 -8.08 -1.54 4.34
C ILE A 83 -9.44 -1.07 3.88
N GLN A 84 -10.13 -0.34 4.76
CA GLN A 84 -11.46 0.20 4.49
C GLN A 84 -11.50 1.72 4.52
N THR A 85 -10.54 2.38 5.17
CA THR A 85 -10.46 3.84 5.26
C THR A 85 -9.00 4.30 5.11
N VAL A 86 -8.79 5.37 4.35
CA VAL A 86 -7.51 6.09 4.29
C VAL A 86 -7.74 7.50 4.79
N VAL A 87 -6.93 7.91 5.75
CA VAL A 87 -6.97 9.25 6.37
C VAL A 87 -5.63 9.94 6.20
N ASN A 88 -5.61 11.27 6.33
CA ASN A 88 -4.40 12.06 6.40
C ASN A 88 -4.38 12.91 7.68
N LYS A 89 -3.19 13.05 8.26
CA LYS A 89 -2.95 13.98 9.36
C LYS A 89 -3.05 15.43 8.89
N ILE A 90 -3.77 16.26 9.64
CA ILE A 90 -3.81 17.71 9.45
C ILE A 90 -2.99 18.36 10.59
N ASP A 91 -2.10 19.29 10.25
CA ASP A 91 -1.10 19.87 11.16
C ASP A 91 -1.65 20.87 12.20
N VAL A 92 -2.96 20.96 12.40
CA VAL A 92 -3.54 21.85 13.42
C VAL A 92 -3.50 21.14 14.78
N ILE A 93 -2.35 21.23 15.46
CA ILE A 93 -2.21 20.87 16.87
C ILE A 93 -2.59 22.10 17.69
N ASP A 94 -3.89 22.32 17.90
CA ASP A 94 -4.39 23.42 18.72
C ASP A 94 -5.37 22.89 19.79
N ASN A 95 -4.87 22.03 20.68
CA ASN A 95 -5.55 21.72 21.93
C ASN A 95 -4.60 21.23 23.03
N ASP A 96 -5.04 21.36 24.28
CA ASP A 96 -4.29 20.96 25.49
C ASP A 96 -3.98 19.45 25.55
N TYR A 97 -4.59 18.65 24.67
CA TYR A 97 -4.56 17.20 24.68
C TYR A 97 -3.72 16.58 23.53
N ARG A 98 -3.13 17.40 22.65
CA ARG A 98 -2.36 16.95 21.45
C ARG A 98 -3.15 16.01 20.52
N THR A 99 -4.46 16.23 20.39
CA THR A 99 -5.32 15.46 19.48
C THR A 99 -4.93 15.75 18.03
N MET A 100 -4.77 14.72 17.22
CA MET A 100 -4.49 14.86 15.80
C MET A 100 -5.81 15.05 15.05
N GLN A 101 -5.96 16.12 14.28
CA GLN A 101 -7.08 16.23 13.36
C GLN A 101 -6.84 15.35 12.13
N LEU A 102 -7.82 14.53 11.76
CA LEU A 102 -7.74 13.59 10.65
C LEU A 102 -8.73 13.98 9.55
N GLU A 103 -8.25 14.05 8.31
CA GLU A 103 -9.08 14.17 7.11
C GLU A 103 -9.29 12.77 6.51
N VAL A 104 -10.54 12.33 6.33
CA VAL A 104 -10.82 11.11 5.55
C VAL A 104 -10.64 11.42 4.06
N LEU A 105 -9.83 10.63 3.38
CA LEU A 105 -9.50 10.83 1.96
C LEU A 105 -10.06 9.75 1.03
N ALA A 106 -10.23 8.52 1.51
CA ALA A 106 -10.80 7.42 0.73
C ALA A 106 -11.47 6.36 1.64
N GLY A 107 -12.42 5.59 1.08
CA GLY A 107 -13.01 4.43 1.74
C GLY A 107 -14.40 4.66 2.37
N ASN A 108 -14.73 3.89 3.42
CA ASN A 108 -16.06 3.88 4.05
C ASN A 108 -16.26 4.92 5.16
N HIS A 109 -15.27 5.79 5.39
CA HIS A 109 -15.31 6.91 6.34
C HIS A 109 -15.46 6.52 7.82
N THR A 110 -15.28 5.25 8.17
CA THR A 110 -15.28 4.82 9.57
C THR A 110 -13.91 5.06 10.20
N LEU A 111 -13.88 5.72 11.36
CA LEU A 111 -12.68 5.97 12.18
C LEU A 111 -12.60 5.06 13.42
N VAL A 112 -13.63 4.24 13.64
CA VAL A 112 -13.68 3.21 14.66
C VAL A 112 -13.03 1.94 14.14
N THR A 113 -11.98 1.47 14.81
CA THR A 113 -11.21 0.29 14.38
C THR A 113 -10.89 -0.64 15.56
N SER A 114 -10.38 -1.83 15.26
CA SER A 114 -9.87 -2.76 16.25
C SER A 114 -8.41 -3.05 15.98
N VAL A 115 -7.58 -2.87 17.01
CA VAL A 115 -6.15 -3.21 16.95
C VAL A 115 -5.86 -4.37 17.90
N VAL A 116 -4.91 -5.21 17.52
CA VAL A 116 -4.41 -6.27 18.38
C VAL A 116 -2.96 -5.96 18.72
N GLU A 117 -2.70 -5.69 19.99
CA GLU A 117 -1.37 -5.38 20.50
C GLU A 117 -1.08 -6.32 21.66
N ASN A 118 0.03 -7.06 21.59
CA ASN A 118 0.42 -8.07 22.58
C ASN A 118 -0.68 -9.11 22.89
N GLY A 119 -1.49 -9.46 21.88
CA GLY A 119 -2.59 -10.41 22.00
C GLY A 119 -3.88 -9.83 22.62
N LEU A 120 -3.88 -8.58 23.05
CA LEU A 120 -5.06 -7.88 23.53
C LEU A 120 -5.73 -7.12 22.40
N ARG A 121 -7.06 -7.20 22.32
CA ARG A 121 -7.85 -6.48 21.32
C ARG A 121 -8.39 -5.19 21.94
N PHE A 122 -8.10 -4.08 21.30
CA PHE A 122 -8.59 -2.76 21.67
C PHE A 122 -9.56 -2.26 20.60
N HIS A 123 -10.65 -1.63 21.04
CA HIS A 123 -11.56 -0.88 20.18
C HIS A 123 -11.23 0.60 20.34
N VAL A 124 -10.85 1.25 19.24
CA VAL A 124 -10.34 2.62 19.23
C VAL A 124 -11.16 3.44 18.24
N ASP A 125 -11.59 4.62 18.66
CA ASP A 125 -12.19 5.63 17.78
C ASP A 125 -11.21 6.78 17.57
N LEU A 126 -10.55 6.79 16.41
CA LEU A 126 -9.53 7.79 16.07
C LEU A 126 -10.07 9.21 15.97
N ALA A 127 -11.39 9.42 15.92
CA ALA A 127 -11.98 10.77 15.93
C ALA A 127 -11.99 11.42 17.32
N THR A 128 -11.89 10.60 18.38
CA THR A 128 -12.13 11.04 19.77
C THR A 128 -10.90 10.95 20.67
N VAL A 129 -9.77 10.46 20.14
CA VAL A 129 -8.49 10.27 20.85
C VAL A 129 -7.65 11.52 20.84
#